data_AF-A0A662A8E6-F1
#
_entry.id   AF-A0A662A8E6-F1
#
_cell.length_a   1.000
_cell.length_b   1.000
_cell.length_c   1.000
_cell.angle_alpha   90.00
_cell.angle_beta   90.00
_cell.angle_gamma   90.00
#
_symmetry.space_group_name_H-M   'P 1'
#
loop_
_entity.id
_entity.type
_entity.pdbx_description
1 polymer ?
#
loop_
_entity_poly.entity_id
_entity_poly.type
_entity_poly.pdbx_seq_one_letter_code
_entity_poly.pdbx_strand_id
1 'polypeptide(L)'
;MKKTNILFLLLVTFFAFQSCNKDEKIEQNKIFSHSNLDISKIPIEWIDAAKANLHIAYGHTSHGSQIITGMTGLMNWKGDLYKWNNGDMDGALDIRDGVMSGDLGHNGSLEWEIATRALLENEANSNINVVIWSWCGGVSDNTEEGINIYLNAMNKLEEDYPLIKFVYMTGHLDGTGEEGNLHIRNEQIRNFCINNNKILYDFADIESYDPDGIYYLDKMANDACDYDSDGDGSRDKNWAIDWQNSHEENIDWYECSSAHSQPLNANRKAYAAWYLWARLAGWDGN
;
A
#
# COMPACT_ATOMS: atom_id res chain seq x y z
N MET A 1 52.32 -40.63 -62.49
CA MET A 1 51.10 -39.94 -62.03
C MET A 1 50.67 -40.49 -60.68
N LYS A 2 51.01 -39.81 -59.58
CA LYS A 2 50.33 -39.95 -58.28
C LYS A 2 50.33 -38.54 -57.68
N LYS A 3 49.14 -37.92 -57.64
CA LYS A 3 48.92 -36.63 -56.98
C LYS A 3 48.75 -36.91 -55.49
N THR A 4 49.61 -36.33 -54.66
CA THR A 4 49.49 -36.35 -53.20
C THR A 4 48.50 -35.25 -52.82
N ASN A 5 47.32 -35.62 -52.34
CA ASN A 5 46.36 -34.68 -51.77
C ASN A 5 46.78 -34.32 -50.34
N ILE A 6 47.09 -33.04 -50.12
CA ILE A 6 47.27 -32.47 -48.79
C ILE A 6 45.87 -32.13 -48.26
N LEU A 7 45.44 -32.85 -47.21
CA LEU A 7 44.19 -32.58 -46.49
C LEU A 7 44.46 -31.48 -45.47
N PHE A 8 43.84 -30.32 -45.65
CA PHE A 8 43.88 -29.19 -44.72
C PHE A 8 42.86 -29.46 -43.60
N LEU A 9 43.34 -29.72 -42.37
CA LEU A 9 42.48 -29.91 -41.21
C LEU A 9 42.19 -28.53 -40.59
N LEU A 10 40.97 -28.03 -40.79
CA LEU A 10 40.47 -26.80 -40.17
C LEU A 10 40.09 -27.10 -38.70
N LEU A 11 40.87 -26.58 -37.76
CA LEU A 11 40.59 -26.63 -36.33
C LEU A 11 39.58 -25.51 -36.01
N VAL A 12 38.31 -25.86 -35.80
CA VAL A 12 37.29 -24.91 -35.33
C VAL A 12 37.30 -24.90 -33.80
N THR A 13 37.81 -23.83 -33.21
CA THR A 13 37.75 -23.60 -31.75
C THR A 13 36.34 -23.14 -31.37
N PHE A 14 35.60 -24.00 -30.69
CA PHE A 14 34.28 -23.69 -30.13
C PHE A 14 34.45 -22.85 -28.85
N PHE A 15 34.21 -21.54 -28.93
CA PHE A 15 34.08 -20.70 -27.75
C PHE A 15 32.70 -20.94 -27.12
N ALA A 16 32.67 -21.64 -25.98
CA ALA A 16 31.47 -21.72 -25.15
C ALA A 16 31.26 -20.37 -24.45
N PHE A 17 30.30 -19.57 -24.95
CA PHE A 17 29.75 -18.49 -24.16
C PHE A 17 28.95 -19.11 -23.01
N GLN A 18 29.48 -19.05 -21.79
CA GLN A 18 28.66 -19.21 -20.59
C GLN A 18 27.70 -18.02 -20.54
N SER A 19 26.44 -18.26 -20.89
CA SER A 19 25.34 -17.39 -20.46
C SER A 19 25.33 -17.41 -18.95
N CYS A 20 25.76 -16.32 -18.33
CA CYS A 20 25.48 -16.07 -16.93
C CYS A 20 23.98 -15.76 -16.87
N ASN A 21 23.15 -16.79 -16.68
CA ASN A 21 21.78 -16.61 -16.24
C ASN A 21 21.86 -15.98 -14.86
N LYS A 22 21.87 -14.65 -14.80
CA LYS A 22 21.33 -13.97 -13.63
C LYS A 22 19.86 -14.34 -13.62
N ASP A 23 19.47 -15.19 -12.69
CA ASP A 23 18.10 -15.24 -12.24
C ASP A 23 17.78 -13.83 -11.73
N GLU A 24 17.25 -12.98 -12.61
CA GLU A 24 16.55 -11.78 -12.20
C GLU A 24 15.39 -12.29 -11.35
N LYS A 25 15.55 -12.24 -10.03
CA LYS A 25 14.39 -12.16 -9.14
C LYS A 25 13.59 -11.01 -9.69
N ILE A 26 12.46 -11.31 -10.34
CA ILE A 26 11.48 -10.32 -10.74
C ILE A 26 11.18 -9.57 -9.45
N GLU A 27 11.61 -8.31 -9.38
CA GLU A 27 11.30 -7.47 -8.24
C GLU A 27 9.78 -7.32 -8.25
N GLN A 28 9.11 -8.07 -7.38
CA GLN A 28 7.66 -8.04 -7.32
C GLN A 28 7.27 -6.64 -6.90
N ASN A 29 6.49 -5.96 -7.75
CA ASN A 29 5.95 -4.62 -7.45
C ASN A 29 5.39 -4.60 -6.03
N LYS A 30 5.87 -3.65 -5.21
CA LYS A 30 5.47 -3.49 -3.80
C LYS A 30 4.22 -2.61 -3.72
N ILE A 31 3.18 -3.01 -4.45
CA ILE A 31 1.88 -2.33 -4.50
C ILE A 31 0.90 -3.18 -3.71
N PHE A 32 0.32 -2.60 -2.68
CA PHE A 32 -0.61 -3.24 -1.76
C PHE A 32 -2.02 -2.73 -2.03
N SER A 33 -2.83 -3.57 -2.65
CA SER A 33 -4.07 -3.20 -3.33
C SER A 33 -5.21 -4.16 -2.95
N HIS A 34 -6.38 -4.09 -3.61
CA HIS A 34 -7.45 -5.09 -3.48
C HIS A 34 -6.99 -6.53 -3.79
N SER A 35 -5.84 -6.71 -4.44
CA SER A 35 -5.21 -8.02 -4.69
C SER A 35 -4.50 -8.61 -3.47
N ASN A 36 -4.38 -7.87 -2.36
CA ASN A 36 -3.65 -8.25 -1.15
C ASN A 36 -4.56 -8.30 0.09
N LEU A 37 -5.68 -9.00 -0.01
CA LEU A 37 -6.71 -8.99 1.05
C LEU A 37 -6.89 -10.34 1.79
N ASP A 38 -6.29 -11.43 1.30
CA ASP A 38 -6.41 -12.75 1.93
C ASP A 38 -5.36 -12.96 3.02
N ILE A 39 -5.62 -12.47 4.23
CA ILE A 39 -4.69 -12.57 5.37
C ILE A 39 -4.28 -14.00 5.73
N SER A 40 -5.02 -15.02 5.26
CA SER A 40 -4.64 -16.44 5.46
C SER A 40 -3.42 -16.85 4.64
N LYS A 41 -3.07 -16.07 3.62
CA LYS A 41 -1.87 -16.28 2.80
C LYS A 41 -0.60 -15.79 3.45
N ILE A 42 -0.69 -14.95 4.49
CA ILE A 42 0.48 -14.44 5.19
C ILE A 42 0.99 -15.53 6.13
N PRO A 43 2.18 -16.11 5.90
CA PRO A 43 2.74 -17.07 6.84
C PRO A 43 2.95 -16.43 8.22
N ILE A 44 2.67 -17.18 9.29
CA ILE A 44 2.71 -16.67 10.67
C ILE A 44 4.11 -16.13 11.01
N GLU A 45 5.17 -16.74 10.50
CA GLU A 45 6.54 -16.27 10.72
C GLU A 45 6.78 -14.85 10.22
N TRP A 46 6.04 -14.39 9.21
CA TRP A 46 6.17 -13.03 8.67
C TRP A 46 5.30 -12.02 9.42
N ILE A 47 4.20 -12.48 10.03
CA ILE A 47 3.45 -11.69 11.01
C ILE A 47 4.34 -11.46 12.24
N ASP A 48 4.97 -12.50 12.76
CA ASP A 48 5.86 -12.41 13.92
C ASP A 48 7.12 -11.59 13.59
N ALA A 49 7.70 -11.76 12.39
CA ALA A 49 8.82 -10.94 11.94
C ALA A 49 8.42 -9.47 11.79
N ALA A 50 7.22 -9.16 11.34
CA ALA A 50 6.74 -7.77 11.28
C ALA A 50 6.66 -7.16 12.69
N LYS A 51 6.04 -7.87 13.64
CA LYS A 51 5.95 -7.43 15.03
C LYS A 51 7.32 -7.21 15.69
N ALA A 52 8.27 -8.11 15.43
CA ALA A 52 9.58 -8.07 16.05
C ALA A 52 10.52 -7.01 15.47
N ASN A 53 10.32 -6.62 14.20
CA ASN A 53 11.33 -5.83 13.48
C ASN A 53 10.82 -4.48 12.96
N LEU A 54 9.52 -4.22 12.90
CA LEU A 54 9.01 -2.97 12.37
C LEU A 54 8.60 -2.01 13.49
N HIS A 55 9.08 -0.77 13.36
CA HIS A 55 8.67 0.36 14.17
C HIS A 55 8.19 1.45 13.21
N ILE A 56 6.88 1.60 13.14
CA ILE A 56 6.21 2.36 12.08
C ILE A 56 5.77 3.71 12.63
N ALA A 57 6.19 4.80 12.01
CA ALA A 57 5.61 6.11 12.25
C ALA A 57 4.47 6.34 11.26
N TYR A 58 3.26 6.62 11.77
CA TYR A 58 2.09 6.85 10.93
C TYR A 58 1.50 8.24 11.20
N GLY A 59 1.49 9.08 10.17
CA GLY A 59 0.82 10.39 10.19
C GLY A 59 -0.45 10.38 9.35
N HIS A 60 -1.57 10.78 9.94
CA HIS A 60 -2.84 10.88 9.23
C HIS A 60 -3.87 11.73 9.98
N THR A 61 -4.96 12.03 9.29
CA THR A 61 -6.22 12.54 9.86
C THR A 61 -7.34 11.50 9.67
N SER A 62 -8.57 11.94 9.40
CA SER A 62 -9.77 11.10 9.55
C SER A 62 -9.79 9.84 8.66
N HIS A 63 -9.55 9.94 7.35
CA HIS A 63 -9.57 8.75 6.46
C HIS A 63 -8.48 7.72 6.79
N GLY A 64 -7.27 8.17 7.15
CA GLY A 64 -6.19 7.25 7.53
C GLY A 64 -6.49 6.41 8.77
N SER A 65 -7.33 6.94 9.69
CA SER A 65 -7.72 6.20 10.90
C SER A 65 -8.40 4.86 10.62
N GLN A 66 -8.96 4.67 9.41
CA GLN A 66 -9.59 3.43 8.99
C GLN A 66 -8.63 2.23 9.00
N ILE A 67 -7.33 2.44 8.73
CA ILE A 67 -6.32 1.37 8.84
C ILE A 67 -6.21 0.92 10.29
N ILE A 68 -6.11 1.86 11.24
CA ILE A 68 -5.94 1.60 12.67
C ILE A 68 -7.18 0.96 13.29
N THR A 69 -8.37 1.48 12.98
CA THR A 69 -9.62 0.92 13.50
C THR A 69 -9.91 -0.45 12.92
N GLY A 70 -9.63 -0.67 11.63
CA GLY A 70 -9.67 -1.99 11.00
C GLY A 70 -8.70 -2.96 11.67
N MET A 71 -7.43 -2.58 11.87
CA MET A 71 -6.44 -3.43 12.54
C MET A 71 -6.83 -3.76 13.98
N THR A 72 -7.45 -2.82 14.70
CA THR A 72 -8.00 -3.05 16.04
C THR A 72 -9.15 -4.05 16.01
N GLY A 73 -10.08 -3.92 15.06
CA GLY A 73 -11.15 -4.89 14.87
C GLY A 73 -10.61 -6.28 14.51
N LEU A 74 -9.60 -6.36 13.63
CA LEU A 74 -8.95 -7.62 13.26
C LEU A 74 -8.32 -8.31 14.47
N MET A 75 -7.60 -7.55 15.31
CA MET A 75 -7.04 -8.06 16.56
C MET A 75 -8.14 -8.58 17.49
N ASN A 76 -9.27 -7.87 17.62
CA ASN A 76 -10.38 -8.32 18.46
C ASN A 76 -11.04 -9.61 17.92
N TRP A 77 -11.11 -9.74 16.59
CA TRP A 77 -11.75 -10.88 15.93
C TRP A 77 -10.86 -12.13 15.85
N LYS A 78 -9.58 -11.97 15.49
CA LYS A 78 -8.62 -13.06 15.26
C LYS A 78 -7.61 -13.24 16.41
N GLY A 79 -7.65 -12.38 17.41
CA GLY A 79 -6.81 -12.45 18.60
C GLY A 79 -5.38 -11.96 18.39
N ASP A 80 -4.50 -12.39 19.30
CA ASP A 80 -3.14 -11.86 19.43
C ASP A 80 -2.24 -12.10 18.21
N LEU A 81 -2.63 -12.97 17.27
CA LEU A 81 -1.90 -13.13 16.01
C LEU A 81 -1.77 -11.80 15.27
N TYR A 82 -2.81 -10.95 15.26
CA TYR A 82 -2.78 -9.64 14.60
C TYR A 82 -2.69 -8.48 15.59
N LYS A 83 -2.07 -8.73 16.76
CA LYS A 83 -1.87 -7.70 17.78
C LYS A 83 -0.97 -6.58 17.28
N TRP A 84 -1.40 -5.35 17.53
CA TRP A 84 -0.64 -4.12 17.30
C TRP A 84 -0.75 -3.21 18.53
N ASN A 85 0.15 -2.25 18.65
CA ASN A 85 0.12 -1.26 19.71
C ASN A 85 0.66 0.10 19.23
N ASN A 86 0.19 1.19 19.85
CA ASN A 86 0.78 2.51 19.67
C ASN A 86 2.04 2.64 20.52
N GLY A 87 3.18 2.34 19.91
CA GLY A 87 4.47 2.22 20.60
C GLY A 87 4.86 0.76 20.86
N ASP A 88 6.10 0.59 21.29
CA ASP A 88 6.70 -0.73 21.54
C ASP A 88 5.96 -1.50 22.65
N MET A 89 5.56 -2.72 22.32
CA MET A 89 4.94 -3.67 23.25
C MET A 89 5.26 -5.09 22.80
N ASP A 90 5.71 -5.92 23.75
CA ASP A 90 6.04 -7.31 23.47
C ASP A 90 4.88 -8.08 22.80
N GLY A 91 5.20 -8.78 21.72
CA GLY A 91 4.26 -9.56 20.90
C GLY A 91 3.28 -8.75 20.06
N ALA A 92 3.44 -7.43 19.94
CA ALA A 92 2.59 -6.54 19.14
C ALA A 92 3.40 -5.78 18.09
N LEU A 93 2.77 -5.47 16.95
CA LEU A 93 3.35 -4.58 15.95
C LEU A 93 3.37 -3.14 16.46
N ASP A 94 4.54 -2.49 16.46
CA ASP A 94 4.69 -1.08 16.84
C ASP A 94 4.27 -0.16 15.69
N ILE A 95 3.05 0.39 15.78
CA ILE A 95 2.58 1.47 14.91
C ILE A 95 2.34 2.69 15.77
N ARG A 96 3.24 3.66 15.70
CA ARG A 96 3.11 4.97 16.35
C ARG A 96 2.07 5.83 15.61
N ASP A 97 0.82 5.48 15.86
CA ASP A 97 -0.37 6.13 15.35
C ASP A 97 -0.45 7.59 15.83
N GLY A 98 -0.65 8.51 14.89
CA GLY A 98 -0.76 9.95 15.15
C GLY A 98 0.52 10.60 15.68
N VAL A 99 1.67 9.94 15.59
CA VAL A 99 2.95 10.47 16.12
C VAL A 99 3.41 11.71 15.36
N MET A 100 3.00 11.84 14.10
CA MET A 100 3.13 13.05 13.31
C MET A 100 1.73 13.60 13.05
N SER A 101 1.47 14.84 13.49
CA SER A 101 0.16 15.48 13.35
C SER A 101 -0.07 15.96 11.92
N GLY A 102 -1.31 15.83 11.44
CA GLY A 102 -1.74 16.28 10.12
C GLY A 102 -1.86 15.15 9.12
N ASP A 103 -1.95 15.50 7.84
CA ASP A 103 -1.94 14.59 6.70
C ASP A 103 -1.02 15.14 5.60
N LEU A 104 -0.96 14.46 4.46
CA LEU A 104 -0.16 14.88 3.30
C LEU A 104 -0.59 16.23 2.68
N GLY A 105 -1.69 16.80 3.16
CA GLY A 105 -2.10 18.17 2.89
C GLY A 105 -2.67 18.37 1.49
N HIS A 106 -2.75 19.64 1.09
CA HIS A 106 -3.32 20.07 -0.19
C HIS A 106 -2.29 20.89 -0.97
N ASN A 107 -2.46 20.98 -2.28
CA ASN A 107 -1.73 21.93 -3.15
C ASN A 107 -0.19 21.91 -2.99
N GLY A 108 0.39 20.72 -2.80
CA GLY A 108 1.86 20.56 -2.65
C GLY A 108 2.42 21.06 -1.31
N SER A 109 1.62 21.12 -0.25
CA SER A 109 2.13 21.41 1.10
C SER A 109 3.20 20.40 1.54
N LEU A 110 4.24 20.89 2.22
CA LEU A 110 5.37 20.11 2.75
C LEU A 110 5.43 20.11 4.28
N GLU A 111 4.37 20.51 4.97
CA GLU A 111 4.33 20.49 6.44
C GLU A 111 4.55 19.07 7.00
N TRP A 112 4.00 18.04 6.34
CA TRP A 112 4.21 16.63 6.68
C TRP A 112 5.68 16.20 6.52
N GLU A 113 6.39 16.75 5.53
CA GLU A 113 7.79 16.42 5.26
C GLU A 113 8.69 16.99 6.36
N ILE A 114 8.44 18.24 6.75
CA ILE A 114 9.12 18.89 7.87
C ILE A 114 8.87 18.12 9.17
N ALA A 115 7.61 17.71 9.42
CA ALA A 115 7.26 16.90 10.59
C ALA A 115 7.97 15.54 10.58
N THR A 116 8.10 14.92 9.41
CA THR A 116 8.81 13.65 9.24
C THR A 116 10.29 13.78 9.59
N ARG A 117 10.98 14.80 9.09
CA ARG A 117 12.38 15.05 9.44
C ARG A 117 12.56 15.31 10.92
N ALA A 118 11.72 16.17 11.50
CA ALA A 118 11.77 16.47 12.92
C ALA A 118 11.57 15.21 13.80
N LEU A 119 10.70 14.29 13.37
CA LEU A 119 10.52 13.00 14.04
C LEU A 119 11.79 12.14 13.95
N LEU A 120 12.35 11.97 12.75
CA LEU A 120 13.50 11.09 12.49
C LEU A 120 14.82 11.63 13.08
N GLU A 121 14.95 12.95 13.20
CA GLU A 121 16.12 13.60 13.81
C GLU A 121 16.10 13.54 15.35
N ASN A 122 14.96 13.20 15.95
CA ASN A 122 14.85 13.01 17.39
C ASN A 122 15.35 11.62 17.79
N GLU A 123 16.41 11.56 18.61
CA GLU A 123 17.03 10.31 19.07
C GLU A 123 16.04 9.35 19.79
N ALA A 124 14.98 9.88 20.40
CA ALA A 124 13.92 9.07 21.01
C ALA A 124 13.14 8.21 20.00
N ASN A 125 13.25 8.52 18.71
CA ASN A 125 12.63 7.79 17.60
C ASN A 125 13.65 7.03 16.74
N SER A 126 14.89 6.84 17.23
CA SER A 126 15.99 6.22 16.46
C SER A 126 15.72 4.77 16.02
N ASN A 127 14.71 4.10 16.57
CA ASN A 127 14.30 2.77 16.14
C ASN A 127 13.24 2.76 15.03
N ILE A 128 12.61 3.91 14.71
CA ILE A 128 11.67 4.00 13.57
C ILE A 128 12.40 3.57 12.31
N ASN A 129 11.77 2.67 11.55
CA ASN A 129 12.33 2.13 10.31
C ASN A 129 11.32 2.04 9.16
N VAL A 130 10.07 2.46 9.41
CA VAL A 130 9.04 2.64 8.39
C VAL A 130 8.32 3.96 8.66
N VAL A 131 8.09 4.74 7.61
CA VAL A 131 7.26 5.95 7.65
C VAL A 131 6.15 5.79 6.62
N ILE A 132 4.92 6.04 7.06
CA ILE A 132 3.74 6.07 6.20
C ILE A 132 2.91 7.30 6.55
N TRP A 133 2.33 7.91 5.53
CA TRP A 133 1.39 9.00 5.67
C TRP A 133 0.14 8.72 4.85
N SER A 134 -1.01 9.22 5.30
CA SER A 134 -2.24 9.18 4.52
C SER A 134 -2.64 10.54 3.98
N TRP A 135 -3.40 10.51 2.90
CA TRP A 135 -4.22 11.63 2.47
C TRP A 135 -5.59 11.57 3.15
N CYS A 136 -6.11 12.73 3.53
CA CYS A 136 -7.56 12.92 3.68
C CYS A 136 -8.12 13.34 2.32
N GLY A 137 -8.77 14.50 2.22
CA GLY A 137 -9.26 15.05 0.93
C GLY A 137 -8.18 15.64 0.01
N GLY A 138 -6.91 15.60 0.41
CA GLY A 138 -5.80 16.31 -0.23
C GLY A 138 -5.51 15.96 -1.69
N VAL A 139 -5.94 14.77 -2.15
CA VAL A 139 -5.79 14.36 -3.55
C VAL A 139 -6.93 14.89 -4.41
N SER A 140 -8.15 15.03 -3.86
CA SER A 140 -9.35 15.46 -4.61
C SER A 140 -9.15 16.78 -5.35
N ASP A 141 -8.52 17.75 -4.69
CA ASP A 141 -8.32 19.10 -5.19
C ASP A 141 -6.87 19.40 -5.60
N ASN A 142 -5.97 18.42 -5.52
CA ASN A 142 -4.58 18.63 -5.85
C ASN A 142 -4.36 18.83 -7.35
N THR A 143 -3.28 19.52 -7.68
CA THR A 143 -2.83 19.70 -9.06
C THR A 143 -1.77 18.66 -9.42
N GLU A 144 -1.49 18.50 -10.71
CA GLU A 144 -0.38 17.66 -11.17
C GLU A 144 0.93 18.09 -10.53
N GLU A 145 1.18 19.39 -10.46
CA GLU A 145 2.38 19.96 -9.84
C GLU A 145 2.43 19.70 -8.34
N GLY A 146 1.30 19.82 -7.64
CA GLY A 146 1.24 19.53 -6.20
C GLY A 146 1.51 18.06 -5.87
N ILE A 147 1.02 17.13 -6.70
CA ILE A 147 1.38 15.70 -6.58
C ILE A 147 2.86 15.49 -6.90
N ASN A 148 3.42 16.16 -7.91
CA ASN A 148 4.86 16.08 -8.20
C ASN A 148 5.72 16.58 -7.04
N ILE A 149 5.29 17.64 -6.33
CA ILE A 149 5.97 18.12 -5.12
C ILE A 149 5.98 17.03 -4.04
N TYR A 150 4.85 16.38 -3.78
CA TYR A 150 4.78 15.25 -2.85
C TYR A 150 5.73 14.11 -3.25
N LEU A 151 5.69 13.68 -4.51
CA LEU A 151 6.50 12.56 -5.01
C LEU A 151 8.01 12.86 -4.92
N ASN A 152 8.40 14.09 -5.27
CA ASN A 152 9.78 14.55 -5.18
C ASN A 152 10.25 14.62 -3.71
N ALA A 153 9.40 15.10 -2.80
CA ALA A 153 9.71 15.16 -1.37
C ALA A 153 9.87 13.78 -0.76
N MET A 154 8.97 12.83 -1.07
CA MET A 154 9.10 11.44 -0.65
C MET A 154 10.41 10.80 -1.16
N ASN A 155 10.73 11.02 -2.45
CA ASN A 155 11.99 10.51 -3.00
C ASN A 155 13.20 11.14 -2.31
N LYS A 156 13.11 12.42 -1.94
CA LYS A 156 14.18 13.10 -1.22
C LYS A 156 14.37 12.57 0.20
N LEU A 157 13.28 12.22 0.89
CA LEU A 157 13.34 11.55 2.19
C LEU A 157 14.01 10.17 2.09
N GLU A 158 13.72 9.39 1.05
CA GLU A 158 14.39 8.10 0.82
C GLU A 158 15.91 8.26 0.60
N GLU A 159 16.33 9.30 -0.13
CA GLU A 159 17.76 9.61 -0.31
C GLU A 159 18.45 10.01 0.99
N ASP A 160 17.78 10.83 1.80
CA ASP A 160 18.34 11.39 3.02
C ASP A 160 18.35 10.39 4.19
N TYR A 161 17.39 9.45 4.22
CA TYR A 161 17.23 8.43 5.24
C TYR A 161 17.20 7.01 4.64
N PRO A 162 18.31 6.51 4.08
CA PRO A 162 18.33 5.28 3.26
C PRO A 162 18.05 3.97 4.03
N LEU A 163 18.00 4.02 5.35
CA LEU A 163 17.66 2.87 6.21
C LEU A 163 16.16 2.84 6.56
N ILE A 164 15.41 3.88 6.22
CA ILE A 164 13.98 4.00 6.49
C ILE A 164 13.21 3.59 5.24
N LYS A 165 12.16 2.79 5.41
CA LYS A 165 11.23 2.45 4.32
C LYS A 165 10.11 3.50 4.29
N PHE A 166 10.01 4.26 3.22
CA PHE A 166 8.91 5.21 3.02
C PHE A 166 7.80 4.56 2.19
N VAL A 167 6.58 4.59 2.72
CA VAL A 167 5.39 4.04 2.05
C VAL A 167 4.59 5.18 1.43
N TYR A 168 4.48 5.16 0.11
CA TYR A 168 3.61 6.05 -0.64
C TYR A 168 2.16 5.61 -0.50
N MET A 169 1.22 6.54 -0.68
CA MET A 169 -0.22 6.24 -0.59
C MET A 169 -1.02 7.01 -1.65
N THR A 170 -2.04 6.37 -2.22
CA THR A 170 -3.11 7.06 -2.98
C THR A 170 -4.14 7.70 -2.04
N GLY A 171 -4.97 8.61 -2.55
CA GLY A 171 -6.11 9.18 -1.82
C GLY A 171 -7.25 8.17 -1.60
N HIS A 172 -8.37 8.64 -1.04
CA HIS A 172 -9.64 7.91 -1.01
C HIS A 172 -10.45 8.17 -2.28
N LEU A 173 -11.59 7.51 -2.49
CA LEU A 173 -12.54 7.85 -3.56
C LEU A 173 -13.42 9.04 -3.18
N ASP A 174 -13.74 9.90 -4.14
CA ASP A 174 -14.70 11.01 -3.96
C ASP A 174 -15.93 10.90 -4.89
N GLY A 175 -15.95 9.83 -5.68
CA GLY A 175 -16.98 9.50 -6.65
C GLY A 175 -17.12 10.48 -7.81
N THR A 176 -16.02 11.16 -8.17
CA THR A 176 -15.91 11.88 -9.44
C THR A 176 -15.62 10.95 -10.64
N GLY A 177 -15.42 9.65 -10.40
CA GLY A 177 -15.23 8.62 -11.42
C GLY A 177 -13.82 8.62 -12.03
N GLU A 178 -13.64 7.81 -13.09
CA GLU A 178 -12.34 7.59 -13.75
C GLU A 178 -11.79 8.84 -14.44
N GLU A 179 -12.67 9.74 -14.90
CA GLU A 179 -12.25 11.02 -15.49
C GLU A 179 -12.08 12.14 -14.45
N GLY A 180 -12.33 11.82 -13.17
CA GLY A 180 -12.24 12.75 -12.05
C GLY A 180 -10.79 13.13 -11.74
N ASN A 181 -10.58 14.37 -11.29
CA ASN A 181 -9.23 14.85 -10.93
C ASN A 181 -8.54 13.91 -9.93
N LEU A 182 -9.27 13.46 -8.91
CA LEU A 182 -8.75 12.52 -7.90
C LEU A 182 -8.17 11.26 -8.53
N HIS A 183 -8.91 10.62 -9.44
CA HIS A 183 -8.44 9.40 -10.09
C HIS A 183 -7.17 9.68 -10.89
N ILE A 184 -7.16 10.75 -11.68
CA ILE A 184 -5.99 11.14 -12.48
C ILE A 184 -4.76 11.43 -11.58
N ARG A 185 -4.95 12.03 -10.40
CA ARG A 185 -3.88 12.26 -9.42
C ARG A 185 -3.42 10.97 -8.74
N ASN A 186 -4.33 10.04 -8.45
CA ASN A 186 -3.96 8.70 -7.97
C ASN A 186 -3.18 7.90 -9.02
N GLU A 187 -3.57 7.97 -10.29
CA GLU A 187 -2.81 7.37 -11.39
C GLU A 187 -1.41 7.97 -11.51
N GLN A 188 -1.25 9.27 -11.27
CA GLN A 188 0.07 9.89 -11.23
C GLN A 188 0.96 9.29 -10.12
N ILE A 189 0.41 9.07 -8.91
CA ILE A 189 1.12 8.42 -7.80
C ILE A 189 1.45 6.96 -8.14
N ARG A 190 0.48 6.18 -8.65
CA ARG A 190 0.67 4.79 -9.06
C ARG A 190 1.77 4.64 -10.10
N ASN A 191 1.70 5.44 -11.16
CA ASN A 191 2.69 5.43 -12.24
C ASN A 191 4.09 5.78 -11.72
N PHE A 192 4.21 6.77 -10.83
CA PHE A 192 5.49 7.08 -10.21
C PHE A 192 6.03 5.89 -9.41
N CYS A 193 5.19 5.24 -8.60
CA CYS A 193 5.62 4.11 -7.78
C CYS A 193 6.03 2.91 -8.61
N ILE A 194 5.26 2.56 -9.65
CA ILE A 194 5.57 1.48 -10.60
C ILE A 194 6.89 1.75 -11.32
N ASN A 195 7.07 2.95 -11.88
CA ASN A 195 8.24 3.27 -12.70
C ASN A 195 9.54 3.39 -11.89
N ASN A 196 9.44 3.59 -10.57
CA ASN A 196 10.60 3.81 -9.70
C ASN A 196 10.72 2.76 -8.58
N ASN A 197 10.02 1.63 -8.70
CA ASN A 197 10.02 0.52 -7.73
C ASN A 197 9.75 0.96 -6.27
N LYS A 198 8.82 1.90 -6.08
CA LYS A 198 8.45 2.39 -4.75
C LYS A 198 7.49 1.45 -4.03
N ILE A 199 7.38 1.61 -2.71
CA ILE A 199 6.39 0.92 -1.88
C ILE A 199 5.11 1.74 -1.89
N LEU A 200 4.01 1.18 -2.37
CA LEU A 200 2.70 1.85 -2.46
C LEU A 200 1.64 1.10 -1.68
N TYR A 201 0.98 1.78 -0.75
CA TYR A 201 -0.29 1.35 -0.19
C TYR A 201 -1.42 2.01 -0.99
N ASP A 202 -2.12 1.23 -1.82
CA ASP A 202 -3.11 1.77 -2.75
C ASP A 202 -4.51 1.82 -2.13
N PHE A 203 -4.70 2.86 -1.32
CA PHE A 203 -5.93 3.13 -0.59
C PHE A 203 -7.15 3.24 -1.51
N ALA A 204 -7.07 4.02 -2.60
CA ALA A 204 -8.16 4.17 -3.56
C ALA A 204 -8.46 2.89 -4.32
N ASP A 205 -7.45 2.08 -4.66
CA ASP A 205 -7.68 0.79 -5.34
C ASP A 205 -8.45 -0.16 -4.43
N ILE A 206 -8.09 -0.28 -3.15
CA ILE A 206 -8.86 -1.08 -2.19
C ILE A 206 -10.32 -0.62 -2.18
N GLU A 207 -10.59 0.68 -2.09
CA GLU A 207 -11.96 1.24 -2.07
C GLU A 207 -12.75 1.06 -3.38
N SER A 208 -12.06 0.82 -4.50
CA SER A 208 -12.69 0.72 -5.82
C SER A 208 -13.29 -0.65 -6.13
N TYR A 209 -13.09 -1.64 -5.26
CA TYR A 209 -13.59 -2.99 -5.44
C TYR A 209 -14.35 -3.48 -4.21
N ASP A 210 -15.30 -4.39 -4.37
CA ASP A 210 -15.82 -5.20 -3.27
C ASP A 210 -14.92 -6.44 -3.00
N PRO A 211 -15.24 -7.30 -2.01
CA PRO A 211 -14.50 -8.55 -1.79
C PRO A 211 -14.59 -9.58 -2.93
N ASP A 212 -15.62 -9.52 -3.77
CA ASP A 212 -15.83 -10.44 -4.90
C ASP A 212 -15.08 -9.99 -6.17
N GLY A 213 -14.43 -8.82 -6.12
CA GLY A 213 -13.66 -8.24 -7.21
C GLY A 213 -14.51 -7.44 -8.21
N ILE A 214 -15.74 -7.06 -7.84
CA ILE A 214 -16.56 -6.15 -8.64
C ILE A 214 -15.97 -4.74 -8.49
N TYR A 215 -15.73 -4.09 -9.62
CA TYR A 215 -15.24 -2.71 -9.69
C TYR A 215 -16.39 -1.69 -9.61
N TYR A 216 -16.12 -0.55 -8.97
CA TYR A 216 -17.13 0.46 -8.64
C TYR A 216 -16.73 1.91 -8.98
N LEU A 217 -15.48 2.19 -9.35
CA LEU A 217 -15.10 3.57 -9.68
C LEU A 217 -15.81 4.09 -10.93
N ASP A 218 -16.10 3.21 -11.89
CA ASP A 218 -16.92 3.48 -13.08
C ASP A 218 -18.40 3.79 -12.75
N LYS A 219 -18.81 3.55 -11.49
CA LYS A 219 -20.16 3.80 -10.95
C LYS A 219 -20.17 4.96 -9.96
N MET A 220 -19.25 5.91 -10.15
CA MET A 220 -19.13 7.10 -9.29
C MET A 220 -18.94 6.76 -7.81
N ALA A 221 -18.31 5.63 -7.46
CA ALA A 221 -18.19 5.26 -6.06
C ALA A 221 -17.35 6.22 -5.22
N ASN A 222 -17.75 6.48 -3.98
CA ASN A 222 -17.05 7.35 -3.04
C ASN A 222 -16.52 6.59 -1.80
N ASP A 223 -15.84 7.32 -0.92
CA ASP A 223 -15.29 6.86 0.36
C ASP A 223 -16.33 6.26 1.31
N ALA A 224 -17.59 6.70 1.22
CA ALA A 224 -18.71 6.12 1.96
C ALA A 224 -19.14 4.72 1.48
N CYS A 225 -18.52 4.22 0.41
CA CYS A 225 -18.90 3.01 -0.32
C CYS A 225 -20.21 3.15 -1.13
N ASP A 226 -20.73 4.38 -1.28
CA ASP A 226 -21.92 4.64 -2.07
C ASP A 226 -21.57 4.64 -3.56
N TYR A 227 -22.47 4.15 -4.42
CA TYR A 227 -22.29 4.12 -5.88
C TYR A 227 -23.63 4.32 -6.62
N ASP A 228 -23.53 4.75 -7.88
CA ASP A 228 -24.64 4.91 -8.81
C ASP A 228 -24.94 3.56 -9.50
N SER A 229 -26.07 2.95 -9.17
CA SER A 229 -26.38 1.59 -9.58
C SER A 229 -27.09 1.47 -10.93
N ASP A 230 -27.63 2.58 -11.45
CA ASP A 230 -28.39 2.62 -12.71
C ASP A 230 -27.88 3.65 -13.73
N GLY A 231 -26.89 4.46 -13.36
CA GLY A 231 -26.22 5.44 -14.22
C GLY A 231 -27.00 6.75 -14.36
N ASP A 232 -27.89 7.08 -13.43
CA ASP A 232 -28.69 8.31 -13.46
C ASP A 232 -27.95 9.56 -12.92
N GLY A 233 -26.74 9.37 -12.40
CA GLY A 233 -25.91 10.40 -11.78
C GLY A 233 -26.15 10.59 -10.28
N SER A 234 -26.96 9.73 -9.65
CA SER A 234 -27.23 9.68 -8.22
C SER A 234 -26.67 8.41 -7.60
N ARG A 235 -26.00 8.53 -6.45
CA ARG A 235 -25.58 7.34 -5.69
C ARG A 235 -26.75 6.83 -4.88
N ASP A 236 -27.30 5.69 -5.27
CA ASP A 236 -28.51 5.09 -4.70
C ASP A 236 -28.26 3.77 -3.95
N LYS A 237 -27.03 3.23 -4.03
CA LYS A 237 -26.64 1.98 -3.36
C LYS A 237 -25.30 2.09 -2.64
N ASN A 238 -25.01 1.11 -1.79
CA ASN A 238 -23.75 1.01 -1.05
C ASN A 238 -23.19 -0.41 -1.15
N TRP A 239 -22.04 -0.57 -1.81
CA TRP A 239 -21.50 -1.90 -2.14
C TRP A 239 -21.09 -2.67 -0.88
N ALA A 240 -20.60 -1.97 0.14
CA ALA A 240 -20.14 -2.59 1.36
C ALA A 240 -21.32 -3.13 2.18
N ILE A 241 -22.38 -2.35 2.32
CA ILE A 241 -23.61 -2.77 3.02
C ILE A 241 -24.29 -3.94 2.27
N ASP A 242 -24.36 -3.87 0.95
CA ASP A 242 -24.94 -4.95 0.13
C ASP A 242 -24.16 -6.27 0.32
N TRP A 243 -22.83 -6.20 0.36
CA TRP A 243 -21.99 -7.37 0.61
C TRP A 243 -22.14 -7.88 2.06
N GLN A 244 -22.10 -7.00 3.05
CA GLN A 244 -22.30 -7.36 4.47
C GLN A 244 -23.65 -8.05 4.71
N ASN A 245 -24.73 -7.58 4.08
CA ASN A 245 -26.07 -8.16 4.24
C ASN A 245 -26.22 -9.57 3.63
N SER A 246 -25.31 -9.95 2.73
CA SER A 246 -25.27 -11.28 2.11
C SER A 246 -24.25 -12.23 2.73
N HIS A 247 -23.49 -11.78 3.73
CA HIS A 247 -22.39 -12.51 4.38
C HIS A 247 -22.54 -12.52 5.91
N GLU A 248 -21.84 -13.43 6.59
CA GLU A 248 -21.96 -13.61 8.04
C GLU A 248 -20.90 -12.80 8.81
N GLU A 249 -21.36 -11.91 9.69
CA GLU A 249 -20.47 -11.18 10.61
C GLU A 249 -19.74 -12.15 11.56
N ASN A 250 -18.47 -11.87 11.82
CA ASN A 250 -17.50 -12.69 12.54
C ASN A 250 -17.12 -14.02 11.84
N ILE A 251 -17.54 -14.22 10.58
CA ILE A 251 -17.03 -15.27 9.70
C ILE A 251 -16.33 -14.66 8.49
N ASP A 252 -17.04 -13.81 7.76
CA ASP A 252 -16.58 -13.23 6.50
C ASP A 252 -16.01 -11.81 6.70
N TRP A 253 -16.53 -11.09 7.69
CA TRP A 253 -16.13 -9.73 8.05
C TRP A 253 -16.36 -9.49 9.55
N TYR A 254 -15.87 -8.39 10.10
CA TYR A 254 -16.10 -8.00 11.50
C TYR A 254 -16.50 -6.53 11.62
N GLU A 255 -17.28 -6.20 12.64
CA GLU A 255 -17.66 -4.82 12.94
C GLU A 255 -16.48 -4.02 13.52
N CYS A 256 -16.29 -2.81 13.02
CA CYS A 256 -15.35 -1.82 13.56
C CYS A 256 -15.78 -0.41 13.15
N SER A 257 -15.34 0.61 13.90
CA SER A 257 -15.55 1.99 13.46
C SER A 257 -14.79 2.27 12.17
N SER A 258 -15.38 3.02 11.25
CA SER A 258 -14.75 3.39 9.98
C SER A 258 -15.11 4.84 9.64
N ALA A 259 -14.16 5.76 9.74
CA ALA A 259 -14.42 7.18 9.50
C ALA A 259 -14.81 7.41 8.03
N HIS A 260 -15.97 8.02 7.79
CA HIS A 260 -16.52 8.30 6.45
C HIS A 260 -16.83 7.08 5.58
N SER A 261 -16.75 5.87 6.12
CA SER A 261 -16.85 4.64 5.34
C SER A 261 -17.58 3.54 6.11
N GLN A 262 -17.62 2.33 5.55
CA GLN A 262 -18.25 1.16 6.17
C GLN A 262 -17.21 0.25 6.84
N PRO A 263 -17.60 -0.55 7.86
CA PRO A 263 -16.70 -1.48 8.55
C PRO A 263 -15.95 -2.42 7.60
N LEU A 264 -16.64 -3.01 6.62
CA LEU A 264 -16.04 -3.92 5.65
C LEU A 264 -14.85 -3.29 4.89
N ASN A 265 -14.93 -2.00 4.56
CA ASN A 265 -13.86 -1.32 3.85
C ASN A 265 -12.62 -1.11 4.74
N ALA A 266 -12.82 -0.78 6.02
CA ALA A 266 -11.74 -0.72 7.00
C ALA A 266 -11.10 -2.11 7.22
N ASN A 267 -11.90 -3.18 7.21
CA ASN A 267 -11.38 -4.55 7.31
C ASN A 267 -10.40 -4.87 6.18
N ARG A 268 -10.79 -4.54 4.94
CA ARG A 268 -9.97 -4.76 3.74
C ARG A 268 -8.68 -3.94 3.80
N LYS A 269 -8.73 -2.71 4.30
CA LYS A 269 -7.54 -1.89 4.52
C LYS A 269 -6.60 -2.50 5.56
N ALA A 270 -7.13 -3.03 6.66
CA ALA A 270 -6.33 -3.75 7.64
C ALA A 270 -5.67 -5.00 7.05
N TYR A 271 -6.36 -5.73 6.18
CA TYR A 271 -5.80 -6.89 5.49
C TYR A 271 -4.62 -6.53 4.60
N ALA A 272 -4.79 -5.52 3.73
CA ALA A 272 -3.72 -5.01 2.89
C ALA A 272 -2.55 -4.46 3.71
N ALA A 273 -2.83 -3.85 4.86
CA ALA A 273 -1.78 -3.33 5.75
C ALA A 273 -0.95 -4.48 6.35
N TRP A 274 -1.56 -5.59 6.77
CA TRP A 274 -0.80 -6.75 7.22
C TRP A 274 0.05 -7.40 6.12
N TYR A 275 -0.44 -7.43 4.88
CA TYR A 275 0.38 -7.81 3.74
C TYR A 275 1.60 -6.88 3.58
N LEU A 276 1.39 -5.57 3.65
CA LEU A 276 2.46 -4.58 3.61
C LEU A 276 3.50 -4.87 4.70
N TRP A 277 3.08 -5.01 5.96
CA TRP A 277 3.98 -5.25 7.08
C TRP A 277 4.78 -6.55 6.92
N ALA A 278 4.12 -7.65 6.54
CA ALA A 278 4.79 -8.92 6.31
C ALA A 278 5.84 -8.83 5.19
N ARG A 279 5.54 -8.14 4.08
CA ARG A 279 6.49 -7.92 2.99
C ARG A 279 7.65 -7.02 3.41
N LEU A 280 7.40 -5.98 4.21
CA LEU A 280 8.47 -5.11 4.74
C LEU A 280 9.35 -5.81 5.78
N ALA A 281 8.83 -6.87 6.42
CA ALA A 281 9.57 -7.74 7.32
C ALA A 281 10.42 -8.79 6.60
N GLY A 282 10.22 -8.99 5.29
CA GLY A 282 11.05 -9.83 4.44
C GLY A 282 10.30 -10.93 3.68
N TRP A 283 8.98 -11.03 3.83
CA TRP A 283 8.19 -11.97 3.04
C TRP A 283 8.33 -11.65 1.55
N ASP A 284 8.61 -12.67 0.75
CA ASP A 284 8.77 -12.53 -0.69
C ASP A 284 7.44 -12.49 -1.45
N GLY A 285 6.32 -12.77 -0.78
CA GLY A 285 4.97 -12.74 -1.34
C GLY A 285 4.50 -14.07 -1.95
N ASN A 286 5.21 -15.17 -1.68
CA ASN A 286 4.84 -16.53 -2.10
C ASN A 286 4.69 -17.50 -0.92
#